data_AF-A0A5C3QH03-F1
#
_entry.id   AF-A0A5C3QH03-F1
#
_cell.length_a   1.000
_cell.length_b   1.000
_cell.length_c   1.000
_cell.angle_alpha   90.00
_cell.angle_beta   90.00
_cell.angle_gamma   90.00
#
_symmetry.space_group_name_H-M   'P 1'
#
loop_
_entity.id
_entity.type
_entity.pdbx_description
1 polymer ?
#
loop_
_entity_poly.entity_id
_entity_poly.type
_entity_poly.pdbx_seq_one_letter_code
_entity_poly.pdbx_strand_id
1 'polypeptide(L)'
;MFTQLLSASWRSATPSRILTQARHFSSSPICEAGYKMKSHSGAKKRWRSVGTSDVFKRAKAYRGHLNVTKSAGRVNKLGNTAYSSHTQSVRLKKQLLPYGSA
;
A
#
# COMPACT_ATOMS: atom_id res chain seq x y z
N MET A 1 1.48 -31.38 71.17
CA MET A 1 0.79 -30.15 70.74
C MET A 1 1.67 -28.95 71.13
N PHE A 2 1.78 -27.84 70.39
CA PHE A 2 1.61 -27.55 68.94
C PHE A 2 2.08 -26.07 68.77
N THR A 3 3.02 -25.64 67.92
CA THR A 3 3.98 -26.25 66.98
C THR A 3 5.18 -25.29 66.83
N GLN A 4 6.31 -25.73 66.26
CA GLN A 4 7.36 -24.80 65.79
C GLN A 4 6.83 -23.96 64.61
N LEU A 5 7.13 -22.67 64.56
CA LEU A 5 6.88 -21.82 63.39
C LEU A 5 8.19 -21.51 62.66
N LEU A 6 8.31 -22.02 61.44
CA LEU A 6 9.46 -21.89 60.57
C LEU A 6 9.40 -20.55 59.81
N SER A 7 10.42 -19.71 59.92
CA SER A 7 10.48 -18.43 59.20
C SER A 7 10.84 -18.65 57.72
N ALA A 8 9.84 -18.63 56.84
CA ALA A 8 10.04 -18.75 55.40
C ALA A 8 10.68 -17.47 54.82
N SER A 9 11.96 -17.54 54.45
CA SER A 9 12.64 -16.47 53.71
C SER A 9 12.15 -16.42 52.27
N TRP A 10 11.39 -15.38 51.92
CA TRP A 10 10.94 -15.15 50.54
C TRP A 10 12.06 -14.51 49.73
N ARG A 11 12.70 -15.30 48.85
CA ARG A 11 13.68 -14.78 47.88
C ARG A 11 12.95 -14.09 46.74
N SER A 12 13.06 -12.77 46.66
CA SER A 12 12.58 -11.98 45.53
C SER A 12 13.30 -12.39 44.25
N ALA A 13 12.62 -13.11 43.36
CA ALA A 13 13.14 -13.40 42.03
C ALA A 13 13.23 -12.11 41.21
N THR A 14 14.44 -11.70 40.83
CA THR A 14 14.63 -10.57 39.91
C THR A 14 14.22 -10.99 38.50
N PRO A 15 13.25 -10.31 37.85
CA PRO A 15 12.92 -10.61 36.48
C PRO A 15 14.08 -10.18 35.58
N SER A 16 14.74 -11.14 34.95
CA SER A 16 15.71 -10.88 33.89
C SER A 16 14.99 -10.16 32.74
N ARG A 17 15.26 -8.86 32.59
CA ARG A 17 14.75 -8.08 31.45
C ARG A 17 15.33 -8.68 30.18
N ILE A 18 14.53 -9.48 29.48
CA ILE A 18 14.78 -9.87 28.09
C ILE A 18 14.74 -8.58 27.29
N LEU A 19 15.91 -8.05 26.93
CA LEU A 19 16.06 -6.99 25.96
C LEU A 19 15.65 -7.55 24.60
N THR A 20 14.36 -7.47 24.30
CA THR A 20 13.85 -7.62 22.93
C THR A 20 14.45 -6.51 22.09
N GLN A 21 15.59 -6.83 21.46
CA GLN A 21 16.27 -5.96 20.51
C GLN A 21 15.27 -5.63 19.39
N ALA A 22 14.70 -4.42 19.46
CA ALA A 22 13.82 -3.94 18.41
C ALA A 22 14.61 -3.97 17.11
N ARG A 23 14.04 -4.59 16.06
CA ARG A 23 14.68 -4.57 14.74
C ARG A 23 14.63 -3.13 14.24
N HIS A 24 15.72 -2.39 14.47
CA HIS A 24 15.90 -1.06 13.93
C HIS A 24 15.88 -1.17 12.40
N PHE A 25 14.74 -0.84 11.81
CA PHE A 25 14.62 -0.71 10.37
C PHE A 25 15.57 0.41 9.93
N SER A 26 16.52 0.11 9.04
CA SER A 26 17.60 1.04 8.70
C SER A 26 17.03 2.40 8.29
N SER A 27 17.30 3.41 9.09
CA SER A 27 16.82 4.78 8.91
C SER A 27 17.91 5.70 8.35
N SER A 28 18.86 5.15 7.58
CA SER A 28 19.78 5.94 6.77
C SER A 28 18.96 6.85 5.84
N PRO A 29 19.12 8.18 5.89
CA PRO A 29 18.34 9.08 5.07
C PRO A 29 18.67 8.86 3.58
N ILE A 30 17.67 8.39 2.84
CA ILE A 30 17.71 8.15 1.37
C ILE A 30 18.23 9.37 0.57
N CYS A 31 18.19 10.55 1.17
CA CYS A 31 18.72 11.82 0.69
C CYS A 31 20.21 11.79 0.30
N GLU A 32 21.04 11.01 1.00
CA GLU A 32 22.50 11.09 0.89
C GLU A 32 23.07 10.59 -0.45
N ALA A 33 22.29 9.78 -1.19
CA ALA A 33 22.68 9.21 -2.49
C ALA A 33 21.99 9.86 -3.71
N GLY A 34 21.36 11.04 -3.55
CA GLY A 34 20.67 11.72 -4.66
C GLY A 34 19.49 10.94 -5.26
N TYR A 35 18.89 10.04 -4.47
CA TYR A 35 17.89 9.10 -4.97
C TYR A 35 16.57 9.78 -5.38
N LYS A 36 16.29 9.76 -6.69
CA LYS A 36 15.05 10.29 -7.26
C LYS A 36 13.92 9.26 -7.25
N MET A 37 12.72 9.66 -6.82
CA MET A 37 11.52 8.83 -6.94
C MET A 37 11.26 8.43 -8.40
N LYS A 38 10.92 7.16 -8.64
CA LYS A 38 10.64 6.64 -9.99
C LYS A 38 9.12 6.42 -10.18
N SER A 39 8.58 6.88 -11.30
CA SER A 39 7.18 6.57 -11.67
C SER A 39 7.02 5.08 -12.01
N HIS A 40 6.03 4.42 -11.43
CA HIS A 40 5.75 3.01 -11.66
C HIS A 40 5.30 2.76 -13.11
N SER A 41 6.18 2.15 -13.90
CA SER A 41 6.02 1.98 -15.36
C SER A 41 4.71 1.27 -15.74
N GLY A 42 4.32 0.24 -14.99
CA GLY A 42 3.07 -0.50 -15.20
C GLY A 42 1.80 0.32 -14.95
N ALA A 43 1.88 1.33 -14.07
CA ALA A 43 0.79 2.28 -13.83
C ALA A 43 0.79 3.38 -14.89
N LYS A 44 1.98 3.93 -15.21
CA LYS A 44 2.15 4.93 -16.28
C LYS A 44 1.67 4.42 -17.65
N LYS A 45 1.68 3.11 -17.91
CA LYS A 45 1.10 2.53 -19.13
C LYS A 45 -0.45 2.47 -19.13
N ARG A 46 -1.08 2.28 -17.96
CA ARG A 46 -2.52 1.96 -17.83
C ARG A 46 -3.41 3.15 -17.50
N TRP A 47 -2.86 4.18 -16.85
CA TRP A 47 -3.56 5.40 -16.45
C TRP A 47 -3.01 6.61 -17.20
N ARG A 48 -3.87 7.62 -17.43
CA ARG A 48 -3.52 8.94 -17.99
C ARG A 48 -4.07 10.01 -17.06
N SER A 49 -3.33 11.09 -16.82
CA SER A 49 -3.84 12.27 -16.11
C SER A 49 -4.83 13.04 -16.99
N VAL A 50 -5.90 13.56 -16.41
CA VAL A 50 -6.96 14.29 -17.15
C VAL A 50 -6.74 15.79 -16.99
N GLY A 51 -5.82 16.35 -17.77
CA GLY A 51 -5.47 17.77 -17.74
C GLY A 51 -5.03 18.23 -16.34
N THR A 52 -5.45 19.43 -15.95
CA THR A 52 -5.25 20.02 -14.61
C THR A 52 -6.03 19.30 -13.50
N SER A 53 -6.94 18.37 -13.85
CA SER A 53 -7.80 17.74 -12.86
C SER A 53 -7.10 16.62 -12.10
N ASP A 54 -7.55 16.46 -10.86
CA ASP A 54 -7.02 15.53 -9.87
C ASP A 54 -7.39 14.05 -10.13
N VAL A 55 -7.84 13.75 -11.35
CA VAL A 55 -8.50 12.50 -11.78
C VAL A 55 -7.71 11.83 -12.91
N PHE A 56 -7.67 10.50 -12.90
CA PHE A 56 -7.03 9.70 -13.94
C PHE A 56 -8.08 8.97 -14.77
N LYS A 57 -7.83 8.87 -16.09
CA LYS A 57 -8.65 8.07 -17.01
C LYS A 57 -7.95 6.74 -17.33
N ARG A 58 -8.77 5.71 -17.59
CA ARG A 58 -8.35 4.37 -18.03
C ARG A 58 -9.40 3.71 -18.93
N ALA A 59 -9.01 2.62 -19.60
CA ALA A 59 -9.95 1.70 -20.21
C ALA A 59 -10.70 0.85 -19.15
N LYS A 60 -11.90 0.37 -19.51
CA LYS A 60 -12.62 -0.65 -18.74
C LYS A 60 -12.08 -2.04 -19.07
N ALA A 61 -12.21 -2.96 -18.11
CA ALA A 61 -11.81 -4.36 -18.28
C ALA A 61 -12.84 -5.14 -19.13
N TYR A 62 -12.55 -6.42 -19.41
CA TYR A 62 -13.48 -7.38 -20.02
C TYR A 62 -13.95 -7.10 -21.45
N ARG A 63 -13.22 -6.29 -22.24
CA ARG A 63 -13.49 -6.07 -23.69
C ARG A 63 -12.46 -6.73 -24.64
N GLY A 64 -11.52 -7.53 -24.12
CA GLY A 64 -10.44 -8.14 -24.92
C GLY A 64 -10.85 -9.36 -25.75
N HIS A 65 -11.54 -10.33 -25.13
CA HIS A 65 -11.98 -11.58 -25.76
C HIS A 65 -13.38 -11.98 -25.24
N LEU A 66 -13.98 -13.01 -25.84
CA LEU A 66 -15.35 -13.48 -25.54
C LEU A 66 -16.38 -12.35 -25.61
N ASN A 67 -16.35 -11.56 -26.68
CA ASN A 67 -17.31 -10.46 -26.88
C ASN A 67 -18.64 -10.94 -27.49
N VAL A 68 -18.66 -12.08 -28.18
CA VAL A 68 -19.84 -12.68 -28.83
C VAL A 68 -20.96 -13.01 -27.84
N THR A 69 -20.61 -13.47 -26.63
CA THR A 69 -21.57 -13.82 -25.57
C THR A 69 -22.09 -12.62 -24.78
N LYS A 70 -21.64 -11.40 -25.10
CA LYS A 70 -22.03 -10.16 -24.41
C LYS A 70 -23.01 -9.40 -25.30
N SER A 71 -24.11 -8.91 -24.72
CA SER A 71 -25.02 -8.04 -25.47
C SER A 71 -24.31 -6.80 -25.99
N ALA A 72 -24.71 -6.31 -27.17
CA ALA A 72 -24.10 -5.13 -27.81
C ALA A 72 -24.04 -3.92 -26.87
N GLY A 73 -25.11 -3.66 -26.11
CA GLY A 73 -25.15 -2.62 -25.08
C GLY A 73 -24.09 -2.77 -23.98
N ARG A 74 -23.74 -4.01 -23.59
CA ARG A 74 -22.63 -4.27 -22.65
C ARG A 74 -21.28 -4.00 -23.30
N VAL A 75 -21.06 -4.42 -24.55
CA VAL A 75 -19.81 -4.15 -25.30
C VAL A 75 -19.57 -2.64 -25.46
N ASN A 76 -20.63 -1.87 -25.76
CA ASN A 76 -20.57 -0.42 -25.87
C ASN A 76 -20.25 0.25 -24.51
N LYS A 77 -20.95 -0.14 -23.43
CA LYS A 77 -20.66 0.35 -22.07
C LYS A 77 -19.22 0.05 -21.60
N LEU A 78 -18.61 -1.04 -22.07
CA LEU A 78 -17.21 -1.41 -21.81
C LEU A 78 -16.20 -0.72 -22.76
N GLY A 79 -16.65 -0.18 -23.90
CA GLY A 79 -15.81 0.66 -24.78
C GLY A 79 -15.52 2.03 -24.18
N ASN A 80 -16.46 2.57 -23.39
CA ASN A 80 -16.36 3.89 -22.79
C ASN A 80 -15.23 3.96 -21.74
N THR A 81 -14.50 5.08 -21.73
CA THR A 81 -13.51 5.46 -20.71
C THR A 81 -14.10 5.36 -19.30
N ALA A 82 -13.26 4.99 -18.33
CA ALA A 82 -13.56 5.06 -16.90
C ALA A 82 -12.58 6.00 -16.19
N TYR A 83 -13.09 6.74 -15.21
CA TYR A 83 -12.30 7.60 -14.32
C TYR A 83 -11.93 6.85 -13.03
N SER A 84 -10.90 7.33 -12.33
CA SER A 84 -10.49 6.82 -11.02
C SER A 84 -11.47 7.23 -9.92
N SER A 85 -11.67 6.37 -8.92
CA SER A 85 -12.28 6.78 -7.65
C SER A 85 -11.32 7.70 -6.87
N HIS A 86 -11.83 8.47 -5.91
CA HIS A 86 -11.01 9.32 -5.04
C HIS A 86 -9.86 8.54 -4.38
N THR A 87 -10.14 7.36 -3.81
CA THR A 87 -9.14 6.47 -3.20
C THR A 87 -8.07 6.00 -4.18
N GLN A 88 -8.44 5.72 -5.44
CA GLN A 88 -7.50 5.37 -6.50
C GLN A 88 -6.63 6.58 -6.90
N SER A 89 -7.21 7.77 -7.05
CA SER A 89 -6.48 9.01 -7.35
C SER A 89 -5.43 9.33 -6.28
N VAL A 90 -5.78 9.21 -5.00
CA VAL A 90 -4.85 9.44 -3.88
C VAL A 90 -3.66 8.47 -3.94
N ARG A 91 -3.93 7.18 -4.14
CA ARG A 91 -2.87 6.16 -4.25
C ARG A 91 -1.99 6.40 -5.47
N LEU A 92 -2.59 6.68 -6.63
CA LEU A 92 -1.86 6.92 -7.87
C LEU A 92 -0.87 8.08 -7.74
N LYS A 93 -1.26 9.23 -7.18
CA LYS A 93 -0.35 10.37 -7.00
C LYS A 93 0.72 10.12 -5.96
N LYS A 94 0.33 9.69 -4.75
CA LYS A 94 1.23 9.61 -3.60
C LYS A 94 2.26 8.49 -3.70
N GLN A 95 1.97 7.41 -4.44
CA GLN A 95 2.81 6.21 -4.47
C GLN A 95 3.30 5.80 -5.87
N LEU A 96 2.48 5.92 -6.92
CA LEU A 96 2.79 5.31 -8.23
C LEU A 96 3.26 6.30 -9.29
N LEU A 97 2.73 7.52 -9.30
CA LEU A 97 2.90 8.51 -10.38
C LEU A 97 3.20 9.89 -9.78
N PRO A 98 4.35 10.08 -9.10
CA PRO A 98 4.71 11.35 -8.47
C PRO A 98 4.86 12.50 -9.49
N TYR A 99 5.22 12.18 -10.74
CA TYR A 99 5.32 13.13 -11.85
C TYR A 99 4.14 13.02 -12.85
N GLY A 100 3.03 12.38 -12.43
CA GLY A 100 1.88 12.13 -13.30
C GLY A 100 2.15 11.15 -14.44
N SER A 101 1.26 11.20 -15.44
CA SER A 101 1.27 10.32 -16.61
C SER A 101 0.69 11.03 -17.83
N ALA A 102 1.53 11.85 -18.46
CA ALA A 102 1.45 12.08 -19.90
C ALA A 102 1.52 10.72 -20.60
#